data_AF-A0A521MAQ0-F1
#
_entry.id   AF-A0A521MAQ0-F1
#
_cell.length_a   1.000
_cell.length_b   1.000
_cell.length_c   1.000
_cell.angle_alpha   90.00
_cell.angle_beta   90.00
_cell.angle_gamma   90.00
#
_symmetry.space_group_name_H-M   'P 1'
#
loop_
_entity.id
_entity.type
_entity.pdbx_description
1 polymer ?
#
loop_
_entity_poly.entity_id
_entity_poly.type
_entity_poly.pdbx_seq_one_letter_code
_entity_poly.pdbx_strand_id
1 'polypeptide(L)' 'MLRLVVKAFAYGLVGMIVTPVAMFFIVLTAAHIFDQRCGTPGDSGGCEMGAASIAIFSMLPGLAIGVAIALFQGYRNRAR' A
#
# COMPACT_ATOMS: atom_id res chain seq x y z
N MET A 1 -12.01 -23.55 -9.02
CA MET A 1 -10.72 -23.12 -8.43
C MET A 1 -10.04 -22.04 -9.28
N LEU A 2 -9.91 -22.21 -10.60
CA LEU A 2 -9.30 -21.23 -11.52
C LEU A 2 -9.83 -19.79 -11.35
N ARG A 3 -11.15 -19.61 -11.27
CA ARG A 3 -11.80 -18.30 -11.07
C ARG A 3 -11.42 -17.61 -9.75
N LEU A 4 -11.07 -18.39 -8.72
CA LEU A 4 -10.67 -17.90 -7.40
C LEU A 4 -9.20 -17.48 -7.40
N VAL A 5 -8.35 -18.24 -8.10
CA VAL A 5 -6.94 -17.91 -8.34
C VAL A 5 -6.82 -16.62 -9.15
N VAL A 6 -7.58 -16.47 -10.24
CA VAL A 6 -7.58 -15.25 -11.06
C VAL A 6 -8.03 -14.03 -10.25
N LYS A 7 -9.06 -14.17 -9.41
CA LYS A 7 -9.49 -13.08 -8.52
C LYS A 7 -8.41 -12.75 -7.49
N ALA A 8 -7.79 -13.75 -6.87
CA ALA A 8 -6.72 -13.51 -5.89
C ALA A 8 -5.51 -12.82 -6.51
N PHE A 9 -5.14 -13.19 -7.73
CA PHE A 9 -4.07 -12.53 -8.47
C PHE A 9 -4.43 -11.08 -8.82
N ALA A 10 -5.65 -10.84 -9.33
CA ALA A 10 -6.11 -9.49 -9.66
C ALA A 10 -6.17 -8.58 -8.41
N TYR A 11 -6.75 -9.06 -7.31
CA TYR A 11 -6.79 -8.30 -6.05
C TYR A 11 -5.41 -8.10 -5.44
N GLY A 12 -4.52 -9.09 -5.54
CA GLY A 12 -3.11 -8.98 -5.12
C GLY A 12 -2.38 -7.88 -5.90
N LEU A 13 -2.54 -7.83 -7.22
CA LEU A 13 -1.95 -6.77 -8.07
C LEU A 13 -2.53 -5.39 -7.75
N VAL A 14 -3.86 -5.30 -7.55
CA VAL A 14 -4.49 -4.04 -7.15
C VAL A 14 -3.95 -3.60 -5.79
N GLY A 15 -3.85 -4.49 -4.80
CA GLY A 15 -3.26 -4.19 -3.50
C GLY A 15 -1.79 -3.74 -3.61
N MET A 16 -1.01 -4.39 -4.47
CA MET A 16 0.39 -4.04 -4.71
C MET A 16 0.57 -2.61 -5.25
N ILE A 17 -0.42 -2.04 -5.94
CA ILE A 17 -0.36 -0.67 -6.48
C ILE A 17 -1.07 0.33 -5.56
N VAL A 18 -2.25 -0.01 -5.05
CA VAL A 18 -3.06 0.91 -4.23
C VAL A 18 -2.40 1.17 -2.88
N THR A 19 -1.86 0.15 -2.22
CA THR A 19 -1.22 0.28 -0.91
C THR A 19 0.00 1.21 -0.91
N PRO A 20 0.99 1.07 -1.81
CA PRO A 20 2.13 2.00 -1.82
C PRO A 20 1.74 3.42 -2.19
N VAL A 21 0.77 3.62 -3.09
CA VAL A 21 0.27 4.96 -3.40
C VAL A 21 -0.40 5.57 -2.17
N ALA A 22 -1.26 4.83 -1.48
CA ALA A 22 -1.89 5.31 -0.24
C ALA A 22 -0.85 5.61 0.84
N MET A 23 0.12 4.71 1.06
CA MET A 23 1.17 4.91 2.06
C MET A 23 2.08 6.09 1.77
N PHE A 24 2.43 6.31 0.50
CA PHE A 24 3.19 7.49 0.09
C PHE A 24 2.52 8.77 0.57
N PHE A 25 1.24 8.96 0.22
CA PHE A 25 0.49 10.16 0.61
C PHE A 25 0.26 10.25 2.11
N ILE A 26 -0.03 9.13 2.79
CA ILE A 26 -0.21 9.11 4.25
C ILE A 26 1.06 9.58 4.95
N VAL A 27 2.22 9.00 4.58
CA VAL A 27 3.50 9.32 5.21
C VAL A 27 3.92 10.74 4.88
N LEU A 28 3.77 11.18 3.63
CA LEU A 28 4.13 12.54 3.21
C LEU A 28 3.27 13.58 3.93
N THR A 29 1.96 13.33 4.05
CA THR A 29 1.03 14.21 4.75
C THR A 29 1.32 14.23 6.25
N ALA A 30 1.55 13.06 6.86
CA ALA A 30 1.93 12.97 8.26
C ALA A 30 3.25 13.72 8.52
N ALA A 31 4.25 13.57 7.65
CA ALA A 31 5.51 14.28 7.80
C ALA A 31 5.34 15.79 7.70
N HIS A 32 4.50 16.31 6.79
CA HIS A 32 4.20 17.75 6.74
C HIS A 32 3.41 18.27 7.95
N ILE A 33 2.59 17.43 8.59
CA ILE A 33 1.79 17.82 9.76
C ILE A 33 2.63 17.78 11.05
N PHE A 34 3.46 16.75 11.20
CA PHE A 34 4.18 16.48 12.44
C PHE A 34 5.63 16.99 12.44
N ASP A 35 6.25 17.20 11.27
CA ASP A 35 7.61 17.70 11.14
C ASP A 35 7.64 19.06 10.42
N GLN A 36 7.93 20.11 11.18
CA GLN A 36 8.02 21.48 10.66
C GLN A 36 9.27 21.73 9.79
N ARG A 37 10.20 20.77 9.72
CA ARG A 37 11.39 20.84 8.85
C ARG A 37 11.13 20.22 7.49
N CYS A 38 10.11 19.37 7.35
CA CYS A 38 9.77 18.76 6.08
C CYS A 38 9.41 19.85 5.05
N GLY A 39 10.20 19.97 3.98
CA GLY A 39 10.03 20.98 2.93
C GLY A 39 10.69 22.34 3.20
N THR A 40 11.46 22.47 4.28
CA THR A 40 12.20 23.72 4.57
C THR A 40 13.54 23.79 3.82
N PRO A 41 14.07 25.01 3.54
CA PRO A 41 15.37 25.18 2.90
C PRO A 41 16.48 24.57 3.77
N GLY A 42 17.05 23.44 3.31
CA GLY A 42 18.04 22.66 4.06
C GLY A 42 17.66 21.19 4.22
N ASP A 43 16.40 20.82 3.96
CA ASP A 43 15.98 19.44 3.84
C ASP A 43 16.29 18.95 2.41
N SER A 44 17.30 18.10 2.25
CA SER A 44 17.78 17.60 0.94
C SER A 44 16.81 16.62 0.27
N GLY A 45 15.51 16.80 0.46
CA GLY A 45 14.47 15.86 0.07
C GLY A 45 14.44 14.62 0.96
N GLY A 46 14.98 14.66 2.19
CA GLY A 46 15.00 13.52 3.10
C GLY A 46 13.60 13.05 3.46
N CYS A 47 12.69 14.00 3.67
CA CYS A 47 11.28 13.74 3.90
C CYS A 47 10.60 13.02 2.72
N GLU A 48 10.83 13.51 1.49
CA GLU A 48 10.23 12.96 0.27
C GLU A 48 10.83 11.59 -0.11
N MET A 49 12.15 11.44 0.04
CA MET A 49 12.87 10.17 -0.13
C MET A 49 12.41 9.13 0.90
N GLY A 50 12.17 9.53 2.15
CA GLY A 50 11.65 8.66 3.20
C GLY A 50 10.25 8.15 2.85
N ALA A 51 9.35 9.04 2.42
CA ALA A 51 8.01 8.67 1.97
C ALA A 51 8.05 7.71 0.76
N ALA A 52 8.92 7.99 -0.23
CA ALA A 52 9.11 7.13 -1.40
C ALA A 52 9.62 5.73 -1.02
N SER A 53 10.58 5.66 -0.10
CA SER A 53 11.14 4.39 0.39
C SER A 53 10.07 3.55 1.07
N ILE A 54 9.28 4.15 1.98
CA ILE A 54 8.20 3.47 2.69
C ILE A 54 7.12 3.00 1.72
N ALA A 55 6.78 3.81 0.71
CA ALA A 55 5.87 3.42 -0.34
C ALA A 55 6.37 2.15 -1.05
N ILE A 56 7.62 2.10 -1.51
CA ILE A 56 8.18 0.93 -2.19
C ILE A 56 8.15 -0.32 -1.29
N PHE A 57 8.59 -0.20 -0.02
CA PHE A 57 8.55 -1.32 0.92
C PHE A 57 7.13 -1.81 1.20
N SER A 58 6.13 -0.94 1.10
CA SER A 58 4.73 -1.30 1.33
C SER A 58 4.05 -2.06 0.17
N MET A 59 4.73 -2.26 -0.97
CA MET A 59 4.23 -3.10 -2.06
C MET A 59 4.01 -4.55 -1.64
N LEU A 60 4.95 -5.13 -0.89
CA LEU A 60 4.87 -6.49 -0.36
C LEU A 60 3.66 -6.70 0.57
N PRO A 61 3.44 -5.87 1.61
CA PRO A 61 2.25 -5.98 2.44
C PRO A 61 0.97 -5.64 1.66
N GLY A 62 1.01 -4.74 0.67
CA GLY A 62 -0.12 -4.48 -0.22
C GLY A 62 -0.58 -5.70 -1.02
N LEU A 63 0.38 -6.45 -1.57
CA LEU A 63 0.11 -7.72 -2.25
C LEU A 63 -0.49 -8.76 -1.29
N ALA A 64 0.08 -8.88 -0.09
CA ALA A 64 -0.41 -9.81 0.93
C ALA A 64 -1.87 -9.49 1.34
N ILE A 65 -2.19 -8.20 1.56
CA ILE A 65 -3.54 -7.74 1.88
C ILE A 65 -4.51 -8.04 0.74
N GLY A 66 -4.14 -7.72 -0.51
CA GLY A 66 -4.98 -8.00 -1.67
C GLY A 66 -5.33 -9.48 -1.83
N VAL A 67 -4.33 -10.36 -1.69
CA VAL A 67 -4.54 -11.82 -1.73
C VAL A 67 -5.42 -12.28 -0.56
N ALA A 68 -5.18 -11.79 0.66
CA ALA A 68 -5.97 -12.14 1.84
C ALA A 68 -7.45 -11.77 1.68
N ILE A 69 -7.74 -10.58 1.13
CA ILE A 69 -9.11 -10.13 0.86
C ILE A 69 -9.80 -11.05 -0.14
N ALA A 70 -9.12 -11.44 -1.22
CA ALA A 70 -9.71 -12.31 -2.23
C ALA A 70 -9.99 -13.73 -1.69
N LEU A 71 -9.10 -14.26 -0.86
CA LEU A 71 -9.30 -15.53 -0.17
C LEU A 71 -10.49 -15.44 0.81
N PHE A 72 -10.57 -14.36 1.58
CA PHE A 72 -11.66 -14.14 2.53
C PHE A 72 -13.02 -14.01 1.82
N GLN A 73 -13.11 -13.24 0.73
CA GLN A 73 -14.32 -13.16 -0.09
C GLN A 73 -14.69 -14.52 -0.69
N GLY A 74 -13.69 -15.29 -1.15
CA GLY A 74 -13.88 -16.63 -1.68
C GLY A 74 -14.43 -17.62 -0.64
N TYR A 75 -13.92 -17.55 0.59
CA TYR A 75 -14.40 -18.35 1.72
C TYR A 75 -15.82 -17.95 2.13
N ARG A 76 -16.08 -16.64 2.28
CA ARG A 76 -17.38 -16.10 2.69
C ARG A 76 -18.49 -16.40 1.69
N ASN A 77 -18.20 -16.35 0.39
CA ASN A 77 -19.16 -16.71 -0.65
C ASN A 77 -19.42 -18.21 -0.76
N ARG A 78 -18.57 -19.06 -0.16
CA ARG A 78 -18.78 -20.51 -0.09
C ARG A 78 -19.56 -20.94 1.15
N ALA A 79 -19.57 -20.09 2.19
CA ALA A 79 -20.31 -20.30 3.43
C ALA A 79 -21.76 -19.77 3.39
N ARG A 80 -22.13 -19.03 2.33
CA ARG A 80 -23.51 -18.67 1.98
C ARG A 80 -24.02 -19.62 0.91
#